data_AF-A0AAD7NPR0-F1
#
_entry.id   AF-A0AAD7NPR0-F1
#
_cell.length_a   1.000
_cell.length_b   1.000
_cell.length_c   1.000
_cell.angle_alpha   90.00
_cell.angle_beta   90.00
_cell.angle_gamma   90.00
#
_symmetry.space_group_name_H-M   'P 1'
#
loop_
_entity.id
_entity.type
_entity.pdbx_description
1 polymer ?
#
loop_
_entity_poly.entity_id
_entity_poly.type
_entity_poly.pdbx_seq_one_letter_code
_entity_poly.pdbx_strand_id
1 'polypeptide(L)'
;MDSIPFRRQSTWYGGRGIFATEPIPKGALLHRCHSPYASVIYRRFRKEVCGQCFAYAFDARRSAWNVKLQAGSGIWFCRETCRDEWVRSENVDQLVGVMNAAVDKLAKSAEKCAAGQIVPPELLVSPMTQEVIDAAWATAENAPLPTDAQPGFGLALDEMELDTVRFILSALVRRYIQDSAQTGPLLNSWTDLLELQNNELPFISGRPEALASHLRMYTFVRRIVHGIPALTPYLRTSETVRAVFARDQGNVFGMYEMSQEGDEMFGWSMYVSASYFNHDCAPNVRKERAGRALLFYATRDVAVGEELCINYIDVTDSVAVRREQLSLNWYFDCVCQRCKEEMQTRLIELET
;
A
#
# COMPACT_ATOMS: atom_id res chain seq x y z
N MET A 1 18.29 13.83 -17.99
CA MET A 1 17.40 12.74 -17.56
C MET A 1 18.07 11.48 -18.05
N ASP A 2 18.71 10.73 -17.16
CA ASP A 2 19.31 9.46 -17.54
C ASP A 2 18.19 8.56 -18.08
N SER A 3 18.41 7.97 -19.26
CA SER A 3 17.44 7.07 -19.87
C SER A 3 17.26 5.87 -18.95
N ILE A 4 16.01 5.60 -18.56
CA ILE A 4 15.68 4.41 -17.78
C ILE A 4 16.02 3.19 -18.66
N PRO A 5 16.84 2.22 -18.18
CA PRO A 5 17.35 1.12 -19.02
C PRO A 5 16.32 0.00 -19.25
N PHE A 6 15.03 0.32 -19.14
CA PHE A 6 13.93 -0.62 -19.30
C PHE A 6 12.66 0.06 -19.81
N ARG A 7 11.75 -0.76 -20.34
CA ARG A 7 10.42 -0.33 -20.79
C ARG A 7 9.33 -1.25 -20.25
N ARG A 8 8.14 -0.70 -20.01
CA ARG A 8 6.93 -1.45 -19.66
C ARG A 8 6.41 -2.22 -20.89
N GLN A 9 6.03 -3.48 -20.73
CA GLN A 9 5.40 -4.30 -21.77
C GLN A 9 4.33 -5.21 -21.17
N SER A 10 3.39 -5.69 -21.98
CA SER A 10 2.45 -6.73 -21.56
C SER A 10 3.13 -8.10 -21.49
N THR A 11 2.73 -8.92 -20.53
CA THR A 11 3.19 -10.30 -20.37
C THR A 11 2.02 -11.25 -20.62
N TRP A 12 2.33 -12.46 -21.07
CA TRP A 12 1.31 -13.50 -21.32
C TRP A 12 0.76 -14.14 -20.04
N TYR A 13 1.44 -13.96 -18.90
CA TYR A 13 1.17 -14.67 -17.66
C TYR A 13 0.71 -13.79 -16.49
N GLY A 14 0.91 -12.47 -16.56
CA GLY A 14 0.80 -11.60 -15.38
C GLY A 14 0.51 -10.13 -15.66
N GLY A 15 -0.10 -9.80 -16.80
CA GLY A 15 -0.49 -8.43 -17.11
C GLY A 15 0.65 -7.59 -17.70
N ARG A 16 1.33 -6.77 -16.90
CA ARG A 16 2.43 -5.90 -17.36
C ARG A 16 3.69 -6.19 -16.57
N GLY A 17 4.84 -6.04 -17.22
CA GLY A 17 6.17 -6.17 -16.61
C GLY A 17 7.11 -5.14 -17.19
N ILE A 18 8.34 -5.12 -16.67
CA ILE A 18 9.41 -4.25 -17.18
C ILE A 18 10.56 -5.07 -17.72
N PHE A 19 11.07 -4.65 -18.88
CA PHE A 19 12.04 -5.41 -19.66
C PHE A 19 13.23 -4.53 -20.02
N ALA A 20 14.43 -5.07 -19.89
CA ALA A 20 15.67 -4.39 -20.21
C ALA A 20 15.67 -3.92 -21.69
N THR A 21 16.02 -2.66 -21.93
CA THR A 21 16.15 -2.10 -23.29
C THR A 21 17.59 -2.11 -23.79
N GLU A 22 18.54 -2.34 -22.89
CA GLU A 22 19.97 -2.39 -23.12
C GLU A 22 20.61 -3.41 -22.15
N PRO A 23 21.86 -3.85 -22.38
CA PRO A 23 22.56 -4.70 -21.42
C PRO A 23 22.76 -3.97 -20.09
N ILE A 24 22.42 -4.62 -18.98
CA ILE A 24 22.52 -4.05 -17.64
C ILE A 24 23.55 -4.86 -16.84
N PRO A 25 24.63 -4.24 -16.35
CA PRO A 25 25.63 -4.95 -15.57
C PRO A 25 25.15 -5.22 -14.14
N LYS A 26 25.68 -6.29 -13.54
CA LYS A 26 25.50 -6.62 -12.12
C LYS A 26 25.79 -5.40 -11.24
N GLY A 27 24.88 -5.13 -10.29
CA GLY A 27 25.01 -4.02 -9.34
C GLY A 27 24.56 -2.66 -9.87
N ALA A 28 24.15 -2.55 -11.14
CA ALA A 28 23.60 -1.31 -11.69
C ALA A 28 22.33 -0.87 -10.93
N LEU A 29 22.23 0.43 -10.64
CA LEU A 29 21.00 1.05 -10.15
C LEU A 29 20.02 1.18 -11.32
N LEU A 30 18.94 0.42 -11.27
CA LEU A 30 17.90 0.38 -12.29
C LEU A 30 16.91 1.52 -12.16
N HIS A 31 16.43 1.73 -10.93
CA HIS A 31 15.33 2.65 -10.67
C HIS A 31 15.37 3.20 -9.25
N ARG A 32 14.93 4.45 -9.11
CA ARG A 32 14.78 5.14 -7.82
C ARG A 32 13.36 5.66 -7.66
N CYS A 33 12.58 4.97 -6.83
CA CYS A 33 11.29 5.46 -6.38
C CYS A 33 11.50 6.42 -5.22
N HIS A 34 11.41 7.72 -5.47
CA HIS A 34 11.86 8.76 -4.52
C HIS A 34 11.02 8.83 -3.24
N SER A 35 9.71 8.66 -3.37
CA SER A 35 8.75 8.72 -2.28
C SER A 35 7.55 7.84 -2.62
N PRO A 36 6.90 7.23 -1.61
CA PRO A 36 5.63 6.56 -1.85
C PRO A 36 4.53 7.59 -2.17
N TYR A 37 3.50 7.14 -2.87
CA TYR A 37 2.26 7.88 -3.09
C TYR A 37 1.42 7.92 -1.81
N ALA A 38 1.35 6.80 -1.10
CA ALA A 38 0.65 6.64 0.15
C ALA A 38 1.48 5.76 1.10
N SER A 39 1.42 6.02 2.39
CA SER A 39 2.15 5.25 3.39
C SER A 39 1.51 5.37 4.76
N VAL A 40 1.64 4.34 5.58
CA VAL A 40 1.25 4.38 6.98
C VAL A 40 2.29 3.67 7.84
N ILE A 41 2.58 4.25 9.01
CA ILE A 41 3.32 3.61 10.09
C ILE A 41 2.30 3.11 11.09
N TYR A 42 2.37 1.83 11.47
CA TYR A 42 1.46 1.25 12.46
C TYR A 42 1.43 2.08 13.73
N ARG A 43 0.26 2.19 14.35
CA ARG A 43 0.06 2.97 15.58
C ARG A 43 1.13 2.67 16.64
N ARG A 44 1.43 1.39 16.88
CA ARG A 44 2.43 0.95 17.87
C ARG A 44 3.84 1.50 17.62
N PHE A 45 4.25 1.70 16.36
CA PHE A 45 5.61 2.15 16.01
C PHE A 45 5.76 3.65 15.76
N ARG A 46 4.70 4.45 15.88
CA ARG A 46 4.77 5.88 15.50
C ARG A 46 5.85 6.67 16.25
N LYS A 47 6.15 6.29 17.49
CA LYS A 47 7.23 6.90 18.29
C LYS A 47 8.62 6.42 17.88
N GLU A 48 8.70 5.27 17.22
CA GLU A 48 9.94 4.53 16.98
C GLU A 48 10.38 4.65 15.52
N VAL A 49 9.47 4.96 14.59
CA VAL A 49 9.77 5.11 13.17
C VAL A 49 9.65 6.57 12.75
N CYS A 50 10.66 7.07 12.07
CA CYS A 50 10.67 8.44 11.56
C CYS A 50 9.62 8.60 10.43
N GLY A 51 8.69 9.54 10.57
CA GLY A 51 7.68 9.84 9.56
C GLY A 51 8.22 10.34 8.21
N GLN A 52 9.47 10.82 8.17
CA GLN A 52 10.11 11.24 6.92
C GLN A 52 10.90 10.12 6.25
N CYS A 53 11.95 9.62 6.91
CA CYS A 53 12.88 8.69 6.29
C CYS A 53 12.65 7.22 6.67
N PHE A 54 11.62 6.92 7.47
CA PHE A 54 11.34 5.58 7.98
C PHE A 54 12.50 4.94 8.74
N ALA A 55 13.42 5.74 9.28
CA ALA A 55 14.47 5.24 10.17
C ALA A 55 13.83 4.70 11.45
N TYR A 56 14.22 3.50 11.85
CA TYR A 56 13.77 2.87 13.08
C TYR A 56 14.71 3.28 14.24
N ALA A 57 14.13 3.62 15.39
CA ALA A 57 14.89 4.09 16.55
C ALA A 57 15.82 3.00 17.08
N PHE A 58 15.40 1.74 17.00
CA PHE A 58 16.16 0.61 17.50
C PHE A 58 17.47 0.40 16.73
N ASP A 59 17.46 0.56 15.40
CA ASP A 59 18.67 0.58 14.55
C ASP A 59 19.70 1.63 15.03
N ALA A 60 19.23 2.70 15.65
CA ALA A 60 20.05 3.77 16.24
C ALA A 60 20.28 3.62 17.75
N ARG A 61 20.02 2.44 18.33
CA ARG A 61 20.11 2.13 19.76
C ARG A 61 19.28 3.07 20.65
N ARG A 62 18.07 3.40 20.19
CA ARG A 62 17.09 4.22 20.90
C ARG A 62 15.77 3.48 21.03
N SER A 63 15.04 3.74 22.12
CA SER A 63 13.69 3.20 22.31
C SER A 63 12.61 4.03 21.61
N ALA A 64 12.88 5.30 21.27
CA ALA A 64 11.97 6.18 20.56
C ALA A 64 12.70 7.40 20.00
N TRP A 65 12.07 8.07 19.05
CA TRP A 65 12.43 9.39 18.57
C TRP A 65 11.82 10.49 19.45
N ASN A 66 12.54 11.61 19.61
CA ASN A 66 12.11 12.72 20.48
C ASN A 66 11.59 13.94 19.71
N VAL A 67 11.92 14.07 18.43
CA VAL A 67 11.42 15.16 17.58
C VAL A 67 10.01 14.80 17.14
N LYS A 68 9.02 15.63 17.46
CA LYS A 68 7.61 15.46 17.07
C LYS A 68 7.13 16.67 16.29
N LEU A 69 6.12 16.51 15.43
CA LEU A 69 5.53 17.61 14.68
C LEU A 69 4.87 18.62 15.63
N GLN A 70 3.87 18.15 16.39
CA GLN A 70 3.17 18.90 17.42
C GLN A 70 2.59 17.91 18.44
N ALA A 71 2.20 18.38 19.63
CA ALA A 71 1.59 17.51 20.62
C ALA A 71 0.30 16.87 20.05
N GLY A 72 0.21 15.54 20.09
CA GLY A 72 -0.97 14.81 19.63
C GLY A 72 -1.06 14.53 18.12
N SER A 73 -0.08 14.92 17.29
CA SER A 73 -0.11 14.66 15.84
C SER A 73 0.11 13.20 15.45
N GLY A 74 0.68 12.41 16.36
CA GLY A 74 1.02 11.02 16.09
C GLY A 74 2.23 10.82 15.16
N ILE A 75 3.10 11.82 14.97
CA ILE A 75 4.24 11.73 14.05
C ILE A 75 5.54 12.17 14.72
N TRP A 76 6.56 11.33 14.61
CA TRP A 76 7.90 11.53 15.16
C TRP A 76 8.98 11.47 14.09
N PHE A 77 10.15 12.05 14.38
CA PHE A 77 11.27 12.19 13.46
C PHE A 77 12.60 11.89 14.15
N CYS A 78 13.53 11.32 13.40
CA CYS A 78 14.87 11.04 13.92
C CYS A 78 15.69 12.32 14.20
N ARG A 79 15.36 13.42 13.53
CA ARG A 79 16.02 14.74 13.65
C ARG A 79 15.13 15.86 13.11
N GLU A 80 15.46 17.10 13.46
CA GLU A 80 14.72 18.30 13.02
C GLU A 80 14.70 18.45 11.50
N THR A 81 15.81 18.16 10.82
CA THR A 81 15.86 18.23 9.35
C THR A 81 14.86 17.28 8.67
N CYS A 82 14.58 16.11 9.28
CA CYS A 82 13.54 15.21 8.79
C CYS A 82 12.14 15.76 9.04
N ARG A 83 11.89 16.39 10.19
CA ARG A 83 10.62 17.09 10.48
C ARG A 83 10.39 18.19 9.47
N ASP A 84 11.39 19.04 9.25
CA ASP A 84 11.26 20.24 8.43
C ASP A 84 11.10 19.90 6.94
N GLU A 85 11.78 18.85 6.46
CA GLU A 85 11.55 18.30 5.11
C GLU A 85 10.12 17.76 4.97
N TRP A 86 9.66 16.95 5.93
CA TRP A 86 8.33 16.37 5.90
C TRP A 86 7.24 17.45 5.97
N VAL A 87 7.42 18.49 6.78
CA VAL A 87 6.49 19.62 6.85
C VAL A 87 6.38 20.31 5.49
N ARG A 88 7.51 20.46 4.79
CA ARG A 88 7.55 21.10 3.47
C ARG A 88 6.92 20.26 2.36
N SER A 89 7.16 18.94 2.35
CA SER A 89 6.76 18.07 1.24
C SER A 89 5.45 17.31 1.46
N GLU A 90 5.11 16.98 2.71
CA GLU A 90 3.99 16.09 3.05
C GLU A 90 2.87 16.78 3.84
N ASN A 91 3.16 17.86 4.58
CA ASN A 91 2.21 18.52 5.47
C ASN A 91 1.72 19.86 4.93
N VAL A 92 1.49 19.93 3.61
CA VAL A 92 0.92 21.12 2.98
C VAL A 92 -0.41 21.46 3.65
N ASP A 93 -0.57 22.73 4.02
CA ASP A 93 -1.71 23.26 4.79
C ASP A 93 -2.01 22.54 6.11
N GLN A 94 -1.01 21.85 6.67
CA GLN A 94 -1.10 21.08 7.91
C GLN A 94 -2.10 19.90 7.88
N LEU A 95 -2.54 19.49 6.68
CA LEU A 95 -3.65 18.55 6.51
C LEU A 95 -3.41 17.22 7.20
N VAL A 96 -2.21 16.64 7.07
CA VAL A 96 -1.92 15.32 7.66
C VAL A 96 -2.01 15.38 9.19
N GLY A 97 -1.50 16.45 9.81
CA GLY A 97 -1.63 16.67 11.24
C GLY A 97 -3.09 16.76 11.71
N VAL A 98 -3.92 17.53 10.98
CA VAL A 98 -5.36 17.69 11.24
C VAL A 98 -6.09 16.36 11.09
N MET A 99 -5.79 15.59 10.04
CA MET A 99 -6.43 14.29 9.79
C MET A 99 -6.09 13.26 10.85
N ASN A 100 -4.83 13.13 11.26
CA ASN A 100 -4.46 12.17 12.31
C ASN A 100 -5.19 12.48 13.63
N ALA A 101 -5.26 13.75 14.00
CA ALA A 101 -6.02 14.19 15.17
C ALA A 101 -7.53 13.91 15.02
N ALA A 102 -8.10 14.12 13.83
CA ALA A 102 -9.49 13.83 13.54
C ALA A 102 -9.79 12.31 13.62
N VAL A 103 -8.91 11.46 13.09
CA VAL A 103 -9.03 9.99 13.17
C VAL A 103 -9.00 9.54 14.63
N ASP A 104 -8.03 10.00 15.43
CA ASP A 104 -7.94 9.63 16.84
C ASP A 104 -9.15 10.13 17.66
N LYS A 105 -9.68 11.32 17.34
CA LYS A 105 -10.89 11.85 17.98
C LYS A 105 -12.12 11.02 17.64
N LEU A 106 -12.32 10.70 16.35
CA LEU A 106 -13.48 9.95 15.88
C LEU A 106 -13.44 8.50 16.39
N ALA A 107 -12.27 7.85 16.36
CA ALA A 107 -12.09 6.50 16.89
C ALA A 107 -12.50 6.41 18.37
N LYS A 108 -11.99 7.32 19.21
CA LYS A 108 -12.35 7.41 20.64
C LYS A 108 -13.84 7.69 20.87
N SER A 109 -14.49 8.41 19.96
CA SER A 109 -15.93 8.67 20.04
C SER A 109 -16.72 7.42 19.65
N ALA A 110 -16.29 6.72 18.60
CA ALA A 110 -16.95 5.53 18.09
C ALA A 110 -16.85 4.34 19.04
N GLU A 111 -15.76 4.20 19.80
CA GLU A 111 -15.61 3.19 20.86
C GLU A 111 -16.70 3.28 21.95
N LYS A 112 -17.29 4.47 22.15
CA LYS A 112 -18.36 4.68 23.13
C LYS A 112 -19.73 4.31 22.60
N CYS A 113 -19.88 4.19 21.28
CA CYS A 113 -21.10 3.75 20.63
C CYS A 113 -21.05 2.23 20.51
N ALA A 114 -22.14 1.52 20.84
CA ALA A 114 -22.18 0.07 20.76
C ALA A 114 -21.72 -0.42 19.37
N ALA A 115 -20.84 -1.42 19.34
CA ALA A 115 -20.37 -2.04 18.11
C ALA A 115 -21.59 -2.53 17.32
N GLY A 116 -21.88 -1.89 16.17
CA GLY A 116 -22.78 -2.47 15.19
C GLY A 116 -22.19 -3.77 14.65
N GLN A 117 -23.02 -4.62 14.03
CA GLN A 117 -22.52 -5.84 13.42
C GLN A 117 -21.38 -5.53 12.44
N ILE A 118 -20.27 -6.26 12.59
CA ILE A 118 -19.02 -6.09 11.81
C ILE A 118 -19.27 -6.42 10.34
N VAL A 119 -20.31 -7.19 10.00
CA VAL A 119 -20.69 -7.44 8.60
C VAL A 119 -22.22 -7.58 8.60
N PRO A 120 -22.96 -6.74 7.85
CA PRO A 120 -24.35 -7.04 7.52
C PRO A 120 -24.43 -8.44 6.88
N PRO A 121 -25.22 -9.40 7.42
CA PRO A 121 -25.33 -10.74 6.85
C PRO A 121 -25.70 -10.75 5.37
N GLU A 122 -26.38 -9.69 4.90
CA GLU A 122 -26.79 -9.48 3.52
C GLU A 122 -25.62 -9.24 2.56
N LEU A 123 -24.41 -8.93 3.05
CA LEU A 123 -23.21 -8.77 2.23
C LEU A 123 -22.41 -10.08 2.07
N LEU A 124 -22.76 -11.14 2.81
CA LEU A 124 -22.14 -12.46 2.66
C LEU A 124 -22.83 -13.26 1.54
N VAL A 125 -22.90 -12.68 0.35
CA VAL A 125 -23.51 -13.31 -0.83
C VAL A 125 -22.48 -14.13 -1.58
N SER A 126 -22.87 -15.34 -2.00
CA SER A 126 -22.10 -16.17 -2.93
C SER A 126 -22.97 -16.51 -4.15
N PRO A 127 -22.48 -16.32 -5.39
CA PRO A 127 -21.15 -15.82 -5.74
C PRO A 127 -21.03 -14.30 -5.59
N MET A 128 -19.85 -13.84 -5.17
CA MET A 128 -19.49 -12.42 -5.14
C MET A 128 -19.08 -11.96 -6.54
N THR A 129 -19.86 -11.05 -7.14
CA THR A 129 -19.62 -10.50 -8.49
C THR A 129 -19.28 -9.01 -8.44
N GLN A 130 -18.78 -8.46 -9.56
CA GLN A 130 -18.47 -7.04 -9.66
C GLN A 130 -19.71 -6.16 -9.44
N GLU A 131 -20.87 -6.58 -9.95
CA GLU A 131 -22.14 -5.85 -9.82
C GLU A 131 -22.60 -5.77 -8.36
N VAL A 132 -22.40 -6.83 -7.57
CA VAL A 132 -22.70 -6.84 -6.13
C VAL A 132 -21.81 -5.85 -5.40
N ILE A 133 -20.51 -5.85 -5.70
CA ILE A 133 -19.53 -4.92 -5.12
C ILE A 133 -19.89 -3.47 -5.49
N ASP A 134 -20.22 -3.21 -6.77
CA ASP A 134 -20.63 -1.90 -7.27
C ASP A 134 -21.89 -1.39 -6.57
N ALA A 135 -22.91 -2.24 -6.42
CA ALA A 135 -24.16 -1.89 -5.74
C ALA A 135 -23.94 -1.57 -4.25
N ALA A 136 -23.05 -2.30 -3.58
CA ALA A 136 -22.72 -2.05 -2.18
C ALA A 136 -22.00 -0.71 -1.99
N TRP A 137 -21.04 -0.39 -2.86
CA TRP A 137 -20.38 0.92 -2.88
C TRP A 137 -21.35 2.06 -3.18
N ALA A 138 -22.22 1.90 -4.17
CA ALA A 138 -23.24 2.90 -4.49
C ALA A 138 -24.19 3.15 -3.31
N THR A 139 -24.56 2.10 -2.57
CA THR A 139 -25.37 2.22 -1.36
C THR A 139 -24.64 3.01 -0.27
N ALA A 140 -23.38 2.69 0.01
CA ALA A 140 -22.58 3.38 1.02
C ALA A 140 -22.26 4.85 0.65
N GLU A 141 -22.12 5.15 -0.64
CA GLU A 141 -21.90 6.50 -1.15
C GLU A 141 -23.12 7.39 -0.93
N ASN A 142 -24.31 6.88 -1.23
CA ASN A 142 -25.58 7.60 -1.09
C ASN A 142 -26.13 7.60 0.34
N ALA A 143 -25.57 6.77 1.24
CA ALA A 143 -25.97 6.75 2.64
C ALA A 143 -25.71 8.11 3.31
N PRO A 144 -26.60 8.56 4.21
CA PRO A 144 -26.37 9.77 4.99
C PRO A 144 -25.13 9.60 5.88
N LEU A 145 -24.41 10.69 6.12
CA LEU A 145 -23.29 10.66 7.06
C LEU A 145 -23.82 10.31 8.46
N PRO A 146 -23.27 9.27 9.12
CA PRO A 146 -23.69 8.92 10.46
C PRO A 146 -23.45 10.09 11.42
N THR A 147 -24.49 10.47 12.14
CA THR A 147 -24.37 11.35 13.30
C THR A 147 -24.03 10.52 14.53
N ASP A 148 -23.35 11.12 15.50
CA ASP A 148 -22.92 10.48 16.75
C ASP A 148 -24.09 9.86 17.58
N ALA A 149 -25.35 10.07 17.17
CA ALA A 149 -26.57 9.62 17.81
C ALA A 149 -27.27 8.42 17.14
N GLN A 150 -26.81 7.88 16.00
CA GLN A 150 -27.50 6.75 15.32
C GLN A 150 -26.92 5.38 15.69
N PRO A 151 -27.70 4.49 16.35
CA PRO A 151 -27.33 3.10 16.56
C PRO A 151 -27.65 2.27 15.31
N GLY A 152 -26.66 1.56 14.75
CA GLY A 152 -26.90 0.58 13.67
C GLY A 152 -25.72 0.29 12.74
N PHE A 153 -24.86 1.29 12.48
CA PHE A 153 -23.60 1.12 11.73
C PHE A 153 -22.47 1.64 12.62
N GLY A 154 -21.90 0.75 13.44
CA GLY A 154 -20.81 1.13 14.33
C GLY A 154 -19.63 1.66 13.53
N LEU A 155 -19.23 2.92 13.78
CA LEU A 155 -17.99 3.50 13.25
C LEU A 155 -16.74 2.99 13.99
N ALA A 156 -16.91 2.01 14.88
CA ALA A 156 -15.80 1.39 15.58
C ALA A 156 -14.95 0.64 14.54
N LEU A 157 -13.66 0.96 14.53
CA LEU A 157 -12.67 0.33 13.67
C LEU A 157 -11.61 -0.30 14.57
N ASP A 158 -11.13 -1.48 14.18
CA ASP A 158 -9.97 -2.06 14.85
C ASP A 158 -8.66 -1.30 14.51
N GLU A 159 -7.55 -1.71 15.13
CA GLU A 159 -6.26 -1.03 14.93
C GLU A 159 -5.78 -1.07 13.47
N MET A 160 -5.99 -2.19 12.77
CA MET A 160 -5.59 -2.37 11.37
C MET A 160 -6.45 -1.53 10.43
N GLU A 161 -7.77 -1.49 10.66
CA GLU A 161 -8.70 -0.62 9.94
C GLU A 161 -8.35 0.86 10.16
N LEU A 162 -7.96 1.25 11.38
CA LEU A 162 -7.54 2.62 11.69
C LEU A 162 -6.21 3.01 11.03
N ASP A 163 -5.28 2.08 10.84
CA ASP A 163 -4.05 2.33 10.08
C ASP A 163 -4.33 2.34 8.57
N THR A 164 -5.22 1.48 8.08
CA THR A 164 -5.71 1.51 6.69
C THR A 164 -6.43 2.82 6.34
N VAL A 165 -7.28 3.33 7.25
CA VAL A 165 -7.90 4.65 7.10
C VAL A 165 -6.84 5.75 6.96
N ARG A 166 -5.76 5.71 7.75
CA ARG A 166 -4.66 6.68 7.63
C ARG A 166 -3.88 6.55 6.34
N PHE A 167 -3.68 5.32 5.86
CA PHE A 167 -3.09 5.05 4.57
C PHE A 167 -3.90 5.69 3.43
N ILE A 168 -5.22 5.46 3.40
CA ILE A 168 -6.14 6.05 2.42
C ILE A 168 -6.12 7.58 2.49
N LEU A 169 -6.22 8.12 3.71
CA LEU A 169 -6.16 9.54 3.97
C LEU A 169 -4.83 10.16 3.51
N SER A 170 -3.70 9.45 3.62
CA SER A 170 -2.41 9.88 3.07
C SER A 170 -2.45 9.97 1.54
N ALA A 171 -3.14 9.05 0.86
CA ALA A 171 -3.33 9.07 -0.60
C ALA A 171 -4.18 10.27 -1.05
N LEU A 172 -5.24 10.62 -0.29
CA LEU A 172 -6.07 11.80 -0.54
C LEU A 172 -5.27 13.10 -0.40
N VAL A 173 -4.45 13.21 0.65
CA VAL A 173 -3.56 14.37 0.82
C VAL A 173 -2.54 14.43 -0.29
N ARG A 174 -1.96 13.30 -0.68
CA ARG A 174 -1.00 13.30 -1.79
C ARG A 174 -1.64 13.83 -3.07
N ARG A 175 -2.86 13.40 -3.37
CA ARG A 175 -3.64 13.92 -4.50
C ARG A 175 -3.88 15.43 -4.38
N TYR A 176 -4.27 15.91 -3.20
CA TYR A 176 -4.40 17.35 -2.92
C TYR A 176 -3.13 18.14 -3.17
N ILE A 177 -1.99 17.64 -2.68
CA ILE A 177 -0.68 18.28 -2.85
C ILE A 177 -0.31 18.36 -4.34
N GLN A 178 -0.55 17.28 -5.09
CA GLN A 178 -0.26 17.23 -6.52
C GLN A 178 -1.12 18.21 -7.32
N ASP A 179 -2.42 18.27 -7.04
CA ASP A 179 -3.34 19.18 -7.74
C ASP A 179 -3.10 20.66 -7.35
N SER A 180 -2.58 20.91 -6.14
CA SER A 180 -2.23 22.26 -5.66
C SER A 180 -0.87 22.73 -6.16
N ALA A 181 0.04 21.81 -6.49
CA ALA A 181 1.36 22.13 -7.01
C ALA A 181 1.24 22.58 -8.48
N GLN A 182 1.43 23.88 -8.74
CA GLN A 182 1.42 24.49 -10.08
C GLN A 182 2.70 24.17 -10.88
N THR A 183 3.18 22.93 -10.85
CA THR A 183 4.40 22.51 -11.56
C THR A 183 4.08 21.44 -12.60
N GLY A 184 4.98 21.28 -13.58
CA GLY A 184 4.80 20.45 -14.77
C GLY A 184 4.52 18.96 -14.49
N PRO A 185 4.54 18.10 -15.53
CA PRO A 185 4.07 16.71 -15.42
C PRO A 185 4.67 15.98 -14.20
N LEU A 186 3.79 15.57 -13.29
CA LEU A 186 4.14 14.94 -12.02
C LEU A 186 4.36 13.45 -12.24
N LEU A 187 5.55 12.95 -11.91
CA LEU A 187 5.81 11.51 -11.83
C LEU A 187 5.09 10.91 -10.62
N ASN A 188 4.47 9.73 -10.80
CA ASN A 188 3.64 9.07 -9.78
C ASN A 188 2.42 9.92 -9.40
N SER A 189 1.70 10.41 -10.42
CA SER A 189 0.43 11.11 -10.31
C SER A 189 -0.72 10.18 -9.88
N TRP A 190 -1.88 10.76 -9.57
CA TRP A 190 -3.12 9.99 -9.38
C TRP A 190 -3.45 9.12 -10.59
N THR A 191 -3.23 9.62 -11.81
CA THR A 191 -3.43 8.84 -13.04
C THR A 191 -2.50 7.63 -13.10
N ASP A 192 -1.23 7.80 -12.72
CA ASP A 192 -0.28 6.67 -12.66
C ASP A 192 -0.71 5.64 -11.59
N LEU A 193 -1.27 6.08 -10.45
CA LEU A 193 -1.85 5.17 -9.45
C LEU A 193 -3.02 4.39 -10.03
N LEU A 194 -3.92 5.05 -10.77
CA LEU A 194 -5.06 4.37 -11.40
C LEU A 194 -4.62 3.32 -12.43
N GLU A 195 -3.43 3.46 -13.02
CA GLU A 195 -2.85 2.43 -13.86
C GLU A 195 -2.38 1.19 -13.11
N LEU A 196 -2.23 1.19 -11.78
CA LEU A 196 -1.77 0.01 -11.03
C LEU A 196 -2.77 -1.15 -11.10
N GLN A 197 -2.27 -2.36 -10.86
CA GLN A 197 -3.08 -3.58 -10.90
C GLN A 197 -4.25 -3.48 -9.91
N ASN A 198 -5.47 -3.57 -10.43
CA ASN A 198 -6.71 -3.58 -9.64
C ASN A 198 -7.07 -5.04 -9.30
N ASN A 199 -7.11 -5.32 -8.00
CA ASN A 199 -7.41 -6.64 -7.45
C ASN A 199 -8.71 -6.66 -6.64
N GLU A 200 -9.61 -5.67 -6.80
CA GLU A 200 -10.83 -5.59 -5.98
C GLU A 200 -11.68 -6.87 -6.08
N LEU A 201 -12.05 -7.29 -7.30
CA LEU A 201 -12.88 -8.47 -7.50
C LEU A 201 -12.22 -9.75 -6.91
N PRO A 202 -11.00 -10.15 -7.31
CA PRO A 202 -10.42 -11.38 -6.76
C PRO A 202 -10.18 -11.31 -5.24
N PHE A 203 -9.88 -10.12 -4.69
CA PHE A 203 -9.73 -9.93 -3.25
C PHE A 203 -11.05 -10.10 -2.50
N ILE A 204 -12.11 -9.41 -2.93
CA ILE A 204 -13.41 -9.44 -2.26
C ILE A 204 -14.11 -10.79 -2.49
N SER A 205 -13.97 -11.41 -3.66
CA SER A 205 -14.51 -12.76 -3.90
C SER A 205 -13.83 -13.82 -3.03
N GLY A 206 -12.53 -13.68 -2.74
CA GLY A 206 -11.82 -14.57 -1.81
C GLY A 206 -12.09 -14.28 -0.33
N ARG A 207 -12.55 -13.06 0.00
CA ARG A 207 -12.80 -12.57 1.36
C ARG A 207 -14.05 -11.67 1.42
N PRO A 208 -15.27 -12.20 1.25
CA PRO A 208 -16.50 -11.40 1.17
C PRO A 208 -16.71 -10.44 2.35
N GLU A 209 -16.28 -10.83 3.55
CA GLU A 209 -16.31 -10.03 4.77
C GLU A 209 -15.50 -8.72 4.66
N ALA A 210 -14.46 -8.69 3.82
CA ALA A 210 -13.63 -7.51 3.64
C ALA A 210 -14.40 -6.34 2.99
N LEU A 211 -15.46 -6.63 2.21
CA LEU A 211 -16.30 -5.60 1.62
C LEU A 211 -16.95 -4.74 2.70
N ALA A 212 -17.52 -5.35 3.74
CA ALA A 212 -18.13 -4.59 4.82
C ALA A 212 -17.11 -3.71 5.56
N SER A 213 -15.89 -4.22 5.76
CA SER A 213 -14.77 -3.47 6.35
C SER A 213 -14.40 -2.26 5.50
N HIS A 214 -14.25 -2.43 4.18
CA HIS A 214 -14.00 -1.33 3.23
C HIS A 214 -15.09 -0.26 3.28
N LEU A 215 -16.37 -0.65 3.31
CA LEU A 215 -17.50 0.29 3.35
C LEU A 215 -17.60 1.03 4.69
N ARG A 216 -17.29 0.37 5.81
CA ARG A 216 -17.17 1.03 7.13
C ARG A 216 -16.04 2.04 7.14
N MET A 217 -14.85 1.65 6.69
CA MET A 217 -13.69 2.55 6.59
C MET A 217 -13.98 3.72 5.67
N TYR A 218 -14.65 3.50 4.54
CA TYR A 218 -15.12 4.58 3.66
C TYR A 218 -16.05 5.55 4.39
N THR A 219 -17.03 5.05 5.12
CA THR A 219 -17.94 5.88 5.92
C THR A 219 -17.19 6.69 6.98
N PHE A 220 -16.21 6.07 7.64
CA PHE A 220 -15.32 6.75 8.58
C PHE A 220 -14.52 7.86 7.90
N VAL A 221 -13.92 7.59 6.74
CA VAL A 221 -13.19 8.58 5.93
C VAL A 221 -14.10 9.74 5.50
N ARG A 222 -15.36 9.47 5.08
CA ARG A 222 -16.35 10.52 4.78
C ARG A 222 -16.60 11.44 5.98
N ARG A 223 -16.73 10.87 7.19
CA ARG A 223 -16.92 11.64 8.43
C ARG A 223 -15.72 12.53 8.75
N ILE A 224 -14.50 12.04 8.53
CA ILE A 224 -13.26 12.82 8.68
C ILE A 224 -13.21 13.96 7.67
N VAL A 225 -13.40 13.65 6.37
CA VAL A 225 -13.29 14.63 5.28
C VAL A 225 -14.41 15.69 5.33
N HIS A 226 -15.59 15.36 5.83
CA HIS A 226 -16.64 16.35 6.10
C HIS A 226 -16.16 17.46 7.07
N GLY A 227 -15.26 17.14 8.00
CA GLY A 227 -14.66 18.11 8.92
C GLY A 227 -13.47 18.88 8.33
N ILE A 228 -13.05 18.57 7.10
CA ILE A 228 -11.83 19.11 6.46
C ILE A 228 -12.18 19.57 5.04
N PRO A 229 -12.71 20.81 4.88
CA PRO A 229 -13.24 21.30 3.59
C PRO A 229 -12.26 21.21 2.41
N ALA A 230 -10.96 21.37 2.67
CA ALA A 230 -9.91 21.26 1.64
C ALA A 230 -9.88 19.89 0.94
N LEU A 231 -10.28 18.81 1.63
CA LEU A 231 -10.29 17.45 1.10
C LEU A 231 -11.64 17.05 0.49
N THR A 232 -12.70 17.82 0.70
CA THR A 232 -14.05 17.52 0.16
C THR A 232 -14.06 17.29 -1.36
N PRO A 233 -13.32 18.05 -2.20
CA PRO A 233 -13.28 17.78 -3.65
C PRO A 233 -12.74 16.39 -4.03
N TYR A 234 -11.94 15.77 -3.16
CA TYR A 234 -11.26 14.49 -3.41
C TYR A 234 -12.07 13.29 -2.91
N LEU A 235 -13.20 13.54 -2.24
CA LEU A 235 -14.13 12.52 -1.72
C LEU A 235 -15.59 12.90 -2.02
N ARG A 236 -15.87 13.37 -3.24
CA ARG A 236 -17.25 13.60 -3.69
C ARG A 236 -18.00 12.28 -3.90
N THR A 237 -17.26 11.28 -4.35
CA THR A 237 -17.72 9.90 -4.56
C THR A 237 -16.76 8.95 -3.85
N SER A 238 -17.13 7.67 -3.82
CA SER A 238 -16.34 6.56 -3.32
C SER A 238 -15.13 6.24 -4.19
N GLU A 239 -15.08 6.74 -5.43
CA GLU A 239 -14.08 6.40 -6.45
C GLU A 239 -12.64 6.49 -5.91
N THR A 240 -12.28 7.59 -5.25
CA THR A 240 -10.91 7.78 -4.74
C THR A 240 -10.54 6.73 -3.70
N VAL A 241 -11.42 6.50 -2.71
CA VAL A 241 -11.14 5.55 -1.62
C VAL A 241 -11.15 4.13 -2.13
N ARG A 242 -12.16 3.78 -2.94
CA ARG A 242 -12.30 2.49 -3.60
C ARG A 242 -11.10 2.17 -4.48
N ALA A 243 -10.62 3.15 -5.26
CA ALA A 243 -9.45 2.96 -6.13
C ALA A 243 -8.17 2.66 -5.34
N VAL A 244 -7.99 3.26 -4.16
CA VAL A 244 -6.86 2.95 -3.27
C VAL A 244 -6.98 1.54 -2.70
N PHE A 245 -8.15 1.17 -2.16
CA PHE A 245 -8.40 -0.20 -1.68
C PHE A 245 -8.13 -1.26 -2.74
N ALA A 246 -8.69 -1.06 -3.93
CA ALA A 246 -8.57 -1.96 -5.07
C ALA A 246 -7.11 -2.22 -5.49
N ARG A 247 -6.18 -1.34 -5.13
CA ARG A 247 -4.77 -1.40 -5.52
C ARG A 247 -3.83 -1.66 -4.34
N ASP A 248 -4.31 -1.67 -3.10
CA ASP A 248 -3.47 -1.86 -1.92
C ASP A 248 -2.78 -3.22 -1.95
N GLN A 249 -3.55 -4.31 -1.92
CA GLN A 249 -3.05 -5.68 -1.72
C GLN A 249 -2.03 -6.16 -2.77
N GLY A 250 -2.08 -5.62 -3.99
CA GLY A 250 -1.18 -6.00 -5.08
C GLY A 250 0.01 -5.08 -5.30
N ASN A 251 0.04 -3.90 -4.67
CA ASN A 251 0.99 -2.84 -5.08
C ASN A 251 1.73 -2.18 -3.90
N VAL A 252 1.50 -2.60 -2.66
CA VAL A 252 2.21 -2.06 -1.49
C VAL A 252 3.44 -2.86 -1.11
N PHE A 253 4.37 -2.15 -0.49
CA PHE A 253 5.64 -2.65 0.01
C PHE A 253 5.64 -2.49 1.53
N GLY A 254 5.85 -3.60 2.24
CA GLY A 254 6.05 -3.58 3.68
C GLY A 254 7.30 -2.77 4.05
N MET A 255 7.22 -2.02 5.15
CA MET A 255 8.34 -1.32 5.73
C MET A 255 8.86 -2.13 6.91
N TYR A 256 10.06 -2.67 6.75
CA TYR A 256 10.69 -3.56 7.72
C TYR A 256 11.91 -2.89 8.36
N GLU A 257 12.24 -3.40 9.54
CA GLU A 257 13.55 -3.20 10.17
C GLU A 257 14.68 -3.53 9.19
N MET A 258 15.78 -2.76 9.23
CA MET A 258 16.90 -2.94 8.30
C MET A 258 17.99 -3.88 8.83
N SER A 259 17.90 -4.29 10.11
CA SER A 259 18.84 -5.20 10.74
C SER A 259 18.70 -6.62 10.16
N GLN A 260 19.80 -7.38 10.14
CA GLN A 260 19.81 -8.74 9.54
C GLN A 260 18.99 -9.77 10.35
N GLU A 261 18.48 -9.39 11.52
CA GLU A 261 17.72 -10.25 12.44
C GLU A 261 16.25 -9.81 12.58
N GLY A 262 15.85 -8.71 11.92
CA GLY A 262 14.55 -8.08 12.13
C GLY A 262 13.46 -8.56 11.18
N ASP A 263 12.48 -9.29 11.71
CA ASP A 263 11.24 -9.66 11.01
C ASP A 263 10.10 -8.65 11.23
N GLU A 264 10.38 -7.54 11.91
CA GLU A 264 9.34 -6.62 12.34
C GLU A 264 8.91 -5.65 11.23
N MET A 265 7.68 -5.83 10.76
CA MET A 265 7.03 -4.88 9.85
C MET A 265 6.40 -3.74 10.65
N PHE A 266 6.81 -2.50 10.38
CA PHE A 266 6.31 -1.33 11.08
C PHE A 266 5.32 -0.47 10.29
N GLY A 267 4.96 -0.90 9.08
CA GLY A 267 3.91 -0.30 8.27
C GLY A 267 4.06 -0.71 6.81
N TRP A 268 3.39 0.00 5.90
CA TRP A 268 3.50 -0.25 4.46
C TRP A 268 3.40 1.04 3.64
N SER A 269 3.77 0.94 2.37
CA SER A 269 3.89 2.06 1.43
C SER A 269 3.58 1.66 -0.01
N MET A 270 2.88 2.50 -0.75
CA MET A 270 2.60 2.30 -2.18
C MET A 270 3.57 3.13 -3.02
N TYR A 271 4.47 2.47 -3.75
CA TYR A 271 5.40 3.12 -4.68
C TYR A 271 4.95 2.82 -6.11
N VAL A 272 4.21 3.73 -6.73
CA VAL A 272 3.54 3.51 -8.04
C VAL A 272 4.50 2.92 -9.09
N SER A 273 5.66 3.55 -9.32
CA SER A 273 6.62 3.05 -10.30
C SER A 273 7.36 1.76 -9.88
N ALA A 274 7.36 1.39 -8.60
CA ALA A 274 7.93 0.12 -8.14
C ALA A 274 7.01 -1.07 -8.42
N SER A 275 5.70 -0.85 -8.50
CA SER A 275 4.71 -1.94 -8.60
C SER A 275 4.69 -2.63 -9.98
N TYR A 276 5.53 -2.20 -10.93
CA TYR A 276 5.66 -2.84 -12.25
C TYR A 276 6.77 -3.92 -12.31
N PHE A 277 7.59 -4.07 -11.25
CA PHE A 277 8.54 -5.18 -11.17
C PHE A 277 7.79 -6.46 -10.81
N ASN A 278 7.68 -7.39 -11.76
CA ASN A 278 7.01 -8.67 -11.54
C ASN A 278 7.77 -9.60 -10.59
N HIS A 279 7.08 -10.66 -10.17
CA HIS A 279 7.65 -11.71 -9.33
C HIS A 279 8.50 -12.70 -10.12
N ASP A 280 9.64 -13.09 -9.56
CA ASP A 280 10.34 -14.34 -9.89
C ASP A 280 10.89 -15.00 -8.60
N CYS A 281 10.87 -16.33 -8.54
CA CYS A 281 11.45 -17.10 -7.42
C CYS A 281 12.98 -17.17 -7.46
N ALA A 282 13.60 -16.73 -8.56
CA ALA A 282 15.02 -16.54 -8.77
C ALA A 282 15.27 -15.13 -9.38
N PRO A 283 14.98 -14.05 -8.62
CA PRO A 283 14.93 -12.70 -9.15
C PRO A 283 16.29 -12.18 -9.62
N ASN A 284 16.29 -11.38 -10.68
CA ASN A 284 17.46 -10.66 -11.18
C ASN A 284 17.54 -9.20 -10.67
N VAL A 285 16.58 -8.78 -9.85
CA VAL A 285 16.55 -7.47 -9.19
C VAL A 285 16.38 -7.62 -7.68
N ARG A 286 17.18 -6.89 -6.92
CA ARG A 286 16.99 -6.69 -5.48
C ARG A 286 16.45 -5.29 -5.22
N LYS A 287 15.62 -5.16 -4.19
CA LYS A 287 15.10 -3.88 -3.69
C LYS A 287 15.78 -3.50 -2.38
N GLU A 288 16.03 -2.22 -2.19
CA GLU A 288 16.67 -1.67 -0.98
C GLU A 288 16.00 -0.36 -0.58
N ARG A 289 15.65 -0.22 0.69
CA ARG A 289 15.11 1.03 1.21
C ARG A 289 16.25 1.98 1.57
N ALA A 290 16.25 3.17 0.96
CA ALA A 290 17.19 4.25 1.26
C ALA A 290 16.43 5.47 1.78
N GLY A 291 16.23 5.49 3.11
CA GLY A 291 15.34 6.44 3.75
C GLY A 291 13.90 6.22 3.30
N ARG A 292 13.31 7.24 2.66
CA ARG A 292 11.97 7.20 2.06
C ARG A 292 11.95 6.61 0.65
N ALA A 293 13.11 6.49 0.01
CA ALA A 293 13.17 5.97 -1.34
C ALA A 293 13.26 4.45 -1.35
N LEU A 294 12.76 3.83 -2.42
CA LEU A 294 13.00 2.44 -2.75
C LEU A 294 13.91 2.36 -3.98
N LEU A 295 15.04 1.69 -3.85
CA LEU A 295 16.07 1.54 -4.87
C LEU A 295 16.07 0.12 -5.42
N PHE A 296 16.27 -0.02 -6.72
CA PHE A 296 16.27 -1.30 -7.41
C PHE A 296 17.62 -1.53 -8.08
N TYR A 297 18.27 -2.65 -7.77
CA TYR A 297 19.59 -2.99 -8.29
C TYR A 297 19.60 -4.35 -8.98
N ALA A 298 20.30 -4.45 -10.11
CA ALA A 298 20.53 -5.74 -10.76
C ALA A 298 21.41 -6.65 -9.88
N THR A 299 21.03 -7.92 -9.72
CA THR A 299 21.78 -8.91 -8.91
C THR A 299 22.79 -9.71 -9.74
N ARG A 300 22.65 -9.67 -11.07
CA ARG A 300 23.50 -10.27 -12.09
C ARG A 300 23.50 -9.40 -13.35
N ASP A 301 24.31 -9.76 -14.33
CA ASP A 301 24.19 -9.18 -15.67
C ASP A 301 22.85 -9.58 -16.28
N VAL A 302 22.19 -8.64 -16.96
CA VAL A 302 20.87 -8.81 -17.59
C VAL A 302 20.98 -8.43 -19.06
N ALA A 303 20.58 -9.33 -19.96
CA ALA A 303 20.58 -9.11 -21.40
C ALA A 303 19.39 -8.26 -21.85
N VAL A 304 19.51 -7.67 -23.06
CA VAL A 304 18.43 -6.93 -23.71
C VAL A 304 17.19 -7.82 -23.85
N GLY A 305 16.03 -7.32 -23.45
CA GLY A 305 14.76 -8.02 -23.55
C GLY A 305 14.48 -9.01 -22.43
N GLU A 306 15.40 -9.23 -21.48
CA GLU A 306 15.08 -9.97 -20.26
C GLU A 306 14.13 -9.15 -19.36
N GLU A 307 13.20 -9.85 -18.70
CA GLU A 307 12.31 -9.25 -17.71
C GLU A 307 13.07 -8.95 -16.42
N LEU A 308 12.79 -7.80 -15.81
CA LEU A 308 13.35 -7.37 -14.53
C LEU A 308 12.37 -7.71 -13.41
N CYS A 309 12.73 -8.71 -12.60
CA CYS A 309 11.85 -9.27 -11.58
C CYS A 309 12.45 -9.19 -10.19
N ILE A 310 11.59 -8.93 -9.20
CA ILE A 310 11.88 -9.03 -7.76
C ILE A 310 11.21 -10.28 -7.19
N ASN A 311 11.47 -10.63 -5.92
CA ASN A 311 10.63 -11.57 -5.20
C ASN A 311 9.57 -10.83 -4.36
N TYR A 312 8.38 -11.44 -4.25
CA TYR A 312 7.24 -10.92 -3.48
C TYR A 312 7.10 -11.61 -2.13
N ILE A 313 7.52 -12.87 -2.08
CA ILE A 313 7.44 -13.76 -0.93
C ILE A 313 8.84 -14.21 -0.53
N ASP A 314 8.94 -14.90 0.60
CA ASP A 314 10.10 -15.73 0.92
C ASP A 314 10.23 -16.85 -0.14
N VAL A 315 11.43 -17.00 -0.67
CA VAL A 315 11.74 -17.97 -1.74
C VAL A 315 12.47 -19.21 -1.23
N THR A 316 12.62 -19.35 0.09
CA THR A 316 13.22 -20.52 0.76
C THR A 316 12.24 -21.69 0.87
N ASP A 317 10.94 -21.41 0.84
CA ASP A 317 9.87 -22.41 0.88
C ASP A 317 9.83 -23.33 -0.36
N SER A 318 9.13 -24.46 -0.23
CA SER A 318 8.90 -25.41 -1.34
C SER A 318 8.08 -24.81 -2.48
N VAL A 319 8.23 -25.35 -3.70
CA VAL A 319 7.50 -24.85 -4.89
C VAL A 319 5.98 -24.81 -4.72
N ALA A 320 5.40 -25.77 -4.01
CA ALA A 320 3.96 -25.81 -3.77
C ALA A 320 3.53 -24.69 -2.83
N VAL A 321 4.24 -24.50 -1.71
CA VAL A 321 3.95 -23.42 -0.74
C VAL A 321 4.12 -22.05 -1.41
N ARG A 322 5.20 -21.84 -2.17
CA ARG A 322 5.41 -20.58 -2.91
C ARG A 322 4.28 -20.30 -3.90
N ARG A 323 3.86 -21.29 -4.69
CA ARG A 323 2.77 -21.10 -5.67
C ARG A 323 1.42 -20.88 -5.00
N GLU A 324 1.14 -21.58 -3.91
CA GLU A 324 -0.09 -21.39 -3.12
C GLU A 324 -0.14 -19.96 -2.55
N GLN A 325 0.94 -19.50 -1.92
CA GLN A 325 1.02 -18.12 -1.40
C GLN A 325 0.82 -17.07 -2.49
N LEU A 326 1.44 -17.25 -3.67
CA LEU A 326 1.31 -16.35 -4.81
C LEU A 326 -0.11 -16.33 -5.37
N SER A 327 -0.74 -17.50 -5.49
CA SER A 327 -2.12 -17.63 -5.95
C SER A 327 -3.11 -16.97 -4.98
N LEU A 328 -2.97 -17.21 -3.68
CA LEU A 328 -3.88 -16.68 -2.65
C LEU A 328 -3.78 -15.16 -2.45
N ASN A 329 -2.58 -14.59 -2.56
CA ASN A 329 -2.36 -13.18 -2.20
C ASN A 329 -2.12 -12.26 -3.40
N TRP A 330 -1.68 -12.80 -4.55
CA TRP A 330 -1.43 -12.03 -5.77
C TRP A 330 -2.22 -12.53 -6.99
N TYR A 331 -3.02 -13.58 -6.84
CA TYR A 331 -3.98 -14.06 -7.86
C TYR A 331 -3.34 -14.52 -9.17
N PHE A 332 -2.12 -15.08 -9.10
CA PHE A 332 -1.44 -15.65 -10.25
C PHE A 332 -0.67 -16.92 -9.89
N ASP A 333 -0.44 -17.76 -10.91
CA ASP A 333 0.42 -18.93 -10.84
C ASP A 333 1.83 -18.60 -11.32
N CYS A 334 2.84 -18.80 -10.48
CA CYS A 334 4.22 -18.50 -10.88
C CYS A 334 4.73 -19.48 -11.95
N VAL A 335 5.16 -18.92 -13.08
CA VAL A 335 5.67 -19.66 -14.26
C VAL A 335 7.17 -19.44 -14.49
N CYS A 336 7.89 -18.97 -13.48
CA CYS A 336 9.35 -18.77 -13.56
C CYS A 336 10.08 -20.10 -13.80
N GLN A 337 11.32 -19.99 -14.28
CA GLN A 337 12.11 -21.17 -14.64
C GLN A 337 12.35 -22.09 -13.44
N ARG A 338 12.66 -21.53 -12.28
CA ARG A 338 12.84 -22.29 -11.03
C ARG A 338 11.58 -23.08 -10.64
N CYS A 339 10.39 -22.48 -10.74
CA CYS A 339 9.13 -23.18 -10.47
C CYS A 339 8.87 -24.31 -11.47
N LYS A 340 9.17 -24.12 -12.76
CA LYS A 340 9.00 -25.16 -13.78
C LYS A 340 9.88 -26.38 -13.50
N GLU A 341 11.14 -26.14 -13.19
CA GLU A 341 12.12 -27.19 -12.88
C GLU A 341 11.74 -27.96 -11.60
N GLU A 342 11.46 -27.25 -10.50
CA GLU A 342 11.09 -27.88 -9.22
C GLU A 342 9.76 -28.67 -9.32
N MET A 343 8.78 -28.19 -10.11
CA MET A 343 7.53 -28.93 -10.34
C MET A 343 7.74 -30.20 -11.17
N GLN A 344 8.62 -30.16 -12.17
CA GLN A 344 8.93 -31.32 -13.00
C GLN A 344 9.62 -32.41 -12.17
N THR A 345 10.59 -32.06 -11.33
CA THR A 345 11.25 -32.99 -10.41
C THR A 345 10.24 -33.68 -9.50
N ARG A 346 9.32 -32.92 -8.91
CA ARG A 346 8.29 -33.45 -8.02
C ARG A 346 7.32 -34.42 -8.72
N LEU A 347 6.96 -34.17 -9.98
CA LEU A 347 6.10 -35.07 -10.73
C LEU A 347 6.80 -36.43 -10.97
N ILE A 348 8.09 -36.40 -11.31
CA ILE A 348 8.89 -37.61 -11.48
C ILE A 348 8.94 -38.41 -10.16
N GLU A 349 9.17 -37.75 -9.03
CA GLU A 349 9.20 -38.40 -7.70
C GLU A 349 7.86 -39.02 -7.28
N LEU A 350 6.73 -38.52 -7.76
CA LEU A 350 5.40 -39.09 -7.48
C LEU A 350 5.05 -40.27 -8.41
N GLU A 351 5.73 -40.38 -9.54
CA GLU A 351 5.54 -41.45 -10.53
C GLU A 351 6.48 -42.66 -10.31
N THR A 352 7.52 -42.50 -9.47
CA THR A 352 8.49 -43.53 -9.08
C THR A 352 8.24 -44.03 -7.66
#